data_AF-A0A061IPF8-F1
#
_entry.id   AF-A0A061IPF8-F1
#
_cell.length_a   1.000
_cell.length_b   1.000
_cell.length_c   1.000
_cell.angle_alpha   90.00
_cell.angle_beta   90.00
_cell.angle_gamma   90.00
#
_symmetry.space_group_name_H-M   'P 1'
#
loop_
_entity.id
_entity.type
_entity.pdbx_description
1 polymer ?
#
loop_
_entity_poly.entity_id
_entity_poly.type
_entity_poly.pdbx_seq_one_letter_code
_entity_poly.pdbx_strand_id
1 'polypeptide(L)'
;MMAKKPPKPAPRRIFQERLKITALPLYFEGFLLVKRSNHQEYRHYWTELRGTTLFFYTDKKSTLYVGKLDIIDLVCLTDQNSTEKSCAKFTLVLPKEEVQLQLSINWYNCAGLVSK
;
A
#
# COMPACT_ATOMS: atom_id res chain seq x y z
N MET A 1 -8.86 0.70 42.82
CA MET A 1 -9.54 0.07 41.67
C MET A 1 -8.51 -0.70 40.86
N MET A 2 -8.66 -2.02 40.68
CA MET A 2 -7.74 -2.81 39.86
C MET A 2 -7.98 -2.46 38.38
N ALA A 3 -7.01 -1.86 37.72
CA ALA A 3 -7.09 -1.58 36.29
C ALA A 3 -7.18 -2.91 35.53
N LYS A 4 -8.35 -3.21 34.93
CA LYS A 4 -8.50 -4.38 34.06
C LYS A 4 -7.59 -4.18 32.86
N LYS A 5 -6.68 -5.14 32.61
CA LYS A 5 -5.84 -5.12 31.41
C LYS A 5 -6.76 -5.02 30.18
N PRO A 6 -6.42 -4.17 29.20
CA PRO A 6 -7.20 -4.07 27.98
C PRO A 6 -7.32 -5.46 27.33
N PRO A 7 -8.50 -5.80 26.76
CA PRO A 7 -8.68 -7.08 26.09
C PRO A 7 -7.66 -7.21 24.96
N LYS A 8 -7.09 -8.42 24.80
CA LYS A 8 -6.18 -8.69 23.67
C LYS A 8 -6.95 -8.40 22.37
N PRO A 9 -6.38 -7.63 21.44
CA PRO A 9 -7.02 -7.38 20.14
C PRO A 9 -7.36 -8.71 19.48
N ALA A 10 -8.56 -8.80 18.89
CA ALA A 10 -8.96 -9.98 18.14
C ALA A 10 -7.90 -10.28 17.07
N PRO A 11 -7.42 -11.54 16.94
CA PRO A 11 -6.46 -11.92 15.92
C PRO A 11 -7.01 -11.58 14.53
N ARG A 12 -6.37 -10.63 13.85
CA ARG A 12 -6.66 -10.35 12.44
C ARG A 12 -6.04 -11.47 11.61
N ARG A 13 -6.79 -12.56 11.40
CA ARG A 13 -6.33 -13.77 10.69
C ARG A 13 -5.56 -13.44 9.40
N ILE A 14 -6.11 -12.56 8.56
CA ILE A 14 -5.47 -12.12 7.30
C ILE A 14 -4.11 -11.45 7.57
N PHE A 15 -4.02 -10.56 8.56
CA PHE A 15 -2.76 -9.89 8.91
C PHE A 15 -1.70 -10.90 9.36
N GLN A 16 -2.08 -11.88 10.19
CA GLN A 16 -1.18 -12.93 10.68
C GLN A 16 -0.71 -13.84 9.54
N GLU A 17 -1.60 -14.22 8.65
CA GLU A 17 -1.26 -15.02 7.47
C GLU A 17 -0.32 -14.26 6.53
N ARG A 18 -0.62 -12.99 6.21
CA ARG A 18 0.27 -12.14 5.40
C ARG A 18 1.62 -11.89 6.08
N LEU A 19 1.65 -11.71 7.40
CA LEU A 19 2.90 -11.60 8.17
C LEU A 19 3.71 -12.89 8.10
N LYS A 20 3.07 -14.06 8.17
CA LYS A 20 3.74 -15.35 8.02
C LYS A 20 4.28 -15.56 6.61
N ILE A 21 3.53 -15.17 5.58
CA ILE A 21 3.91 -15.31 4.17
C ILE A 21 5.09 -14.40 3.82
N THR A 22 5.01 -13.13 4.23
CA THR A 22 6.00 -12.12 3.85
C THR A 22 7.19 -12.10 4.79
N ALA A 23 7.04 -12.55 6.04
CA ALA A 23 8.02 -12.44 7.12
C ALA A 23 8.53 -11.01 7.36
N LEU A 24 7.76 -9.99 6.93
CA LEU A 24 8.14 -8.58 6.98
C LEU A 24 7.10 -7.75 7.75
N PRO A 25 7.52 -6.71 8.48
CA PRO A 25 6.62 -5.80 9.18
C PRO A 25 5.78 -4.98 8.19
N LEU A 26 4.56 -4.62 8.59
CA LEU A 26 3.66 -3.78 7.81
C LEU A 26 3.90 -2.29 8.11
N TYR A 27 4.27 -1.52 7.08
CA TYR A 27 4.48 -0.07 7.18
C TYR A 27 3.28 0.73 6.67
N PHE A 28 2.62 0.24 5.63
CA PHE A 28 1.44 0.88 5.05
C PHE A 28 0.50 -0.17 4.47
N GLU A 29 -0.80 0.09 4.54
CA GLU A 29 -1.81 -0.67 3.81
C GLU A 29 -2.87 0.30 3.22
N GLY A 30 -3.30 0.04 2.00
CA GLY A 30 -4.32 0.87 1.36
C GLY A 30 -4.57 0.52 -0.10
N PHE A 31 -5.63 1.09 -0.66
CA PHE A 31 -5.91 0.94 -2.08
C PHE A 31 -4.99 1.83 -2.92
N LEU A 32 -4.39 1.22 -3.96
CA LEU A 32 -3.50 1.88 -4.89
C LEU A 32 -3.85 1.50 -6.32
N LEU A 33 -3.91 2.48 -7.20
CA LEU A 33 -3.99 2.27 -8.64
C LEU A 33 -2.56 2.17 -9.19
N VAL A 34 -2.27 1.09 -9.90
CA VAL A 34 -0.95 0.76 -10.40
C VAL A 34 -1.02 0.59 -11.92
N LYS A 35 -0.14 1.27 -12.65
CA LYS A 35 0.06 1.12 -14.09
C LYS A 35 1.55 0.92 -14.37
N ARG A 36 1.89 -0.21 -14.98
CA ARG A 36 3.25 -0.45 -15.50
C ARG A 36 3.28 -0.12 -16.99
N SER A 37 4.47 0.10 -17.55
CA SER A 37 4.66 0.45 -18.96
C SER A 37 4.01 -0.52 -19.96
N ASN A 38 3.93 -1.80 -19.63
CA ASN A 38 3.30 -2.84 -20.45
C ASN A 38 1.76 -2.90 -20.36
N HIS A 39 1.15 -2.12 -19.47
CA HIS A 39 -0.30 -2.08 -19.26
C HIS A 39 -0.88 -0.77 -19.78
N GLN A 40 -1.94 -0.88 -20.57
CA GLN A 40 -2.62 0.28 -21.14
C GLN A 40 -3.40 1.07 -20.06
N GLU A 41 -3.94 0.37 -19.06
CA GLU A 41 -4.83 0.90 -18.01
C GLU A 41 -4.29 0.70 -16.59
N TYR A 42 -4.75 1.54 -15.66
CA TYR A 42 -4.49 1.39 -14.24
C TYR A 42 -5.29 0.22 -13.66
N ARG A 43 -4.63 -0.57 -12.82
CA ARG A 43 -5.26 -1.66 -12.07
C ARG A 43 -5.35 -1.31 -10.60
N HIS A 44 -6.48 -1.64 -9.98
CA HIS A 44 -6.77 -1.32 -8.59
C HIS A 44 -6.39 -2.50 -7.68
N TYR A 45 -5.52 -2.25 -6.70
CA TYR A 45 -5.04 -3.26 -5.77
C TYR A 45 -5.16 -2.81 -4.33
N TRP A 46 -5.50 -3.74 -3.42
CA TRP A 46 -5.13 -3.56 -2.02
C TRP A 46 -3.63 -3.77 -1.90
N THR A 47 -2.90 -2.78 -1.40
CA THR A 47 -1.45 -2.77 -1.41
C THR A 47 -0.93 -2.70 0.00
N GLU A 48 0.06 -3.54 0.33
CA GLU A 48 0.82 -3.45 1.57
C GLU A 48 2.28 -3.08 1.27
N LEU A 49 2.81 -2.09 1.97
CA LEU A 49 4.26 -1.85 2.00
C LEU A 49 4.85 -2.62 3.17
N ARG A 50 5.72 -3.58 2.87
CA ARG A 50 6.49 -4.32 3.87
C ARG A 50 7.95 -4.38 3.47
N GLY A 51 8.84 -4.04 4.39
CA GLY A 51 10.25 -3.84 4.04
C GLY A 51 10.40 -2.78 2.94
N THR A 52 11.10 -3.13 1.86
CA THR A 52 11.26 -2.32 0.64
C THR A 52 10.44 -2.88 -0.53
N THR A 53 9.32 -3.55 -0.24
CA THR A 53 8.50 -4.24 -1.24
C THR A 53 7.03 -3.84 -1.09
N LEU A 54 6.41 -3.44 -2.19
CA LEU A 54 4.96 -3.31 -2.32
C LEU A 54 4.38 -4.67 -2.72
N PHE A 55 3.44 -5.18 -1.92
CA PHE A 55 2.70 -6.41 -2.21
C PHE A 55 1.28 -6.05 -2.67
N PHE A 56 0.87 -6.57 -3.83
CA PHE A 56 -0.42 -6.28 -4.43
C PHE A 56 -1.39 -7.44 -4.23
N TYR A 57 -2.57 -7.17 -3.69
CA TYR A 57 -3.65 -8.12 -3.46
C TYR A 57 -4.87 -7.71 -4.28
N THR A 58 -5.70 -8.67 -4.68
CA THR A 58 -6.96 -8.37 -5.40
C THR A 58 -7.90 -7.55 -4.52
N ASP A 59 -7.90 -7.81 -3.21
CA ASP A 59 -8.73 -7.12 -2.24
C ASP A 59 -8.15 -7.20 -0.80
N LYS A 60 -8.82 -6.51 0.13
CA LYS A 60 -8.45 -6.48 1.56
C LYS A 60 -8.48 -7.87 2.23
N LYS A 61 -9.28 -8.81 1.74
CA LYS A 61 -9.50 -10.13 2.33
C LYS A 61 -8.56 -11.20 1.77
N SER A 62 -7.91 -10.95 0.63
CA SER A 62 -7.02 -11.92 0.00
C SER A 62 -5.77 -12.18 0.84
N THR A 63 -5.42 -13.44 1.06
CA THR A 63 -4.28 -13.79 1.93
C THR A 63 -2.97 -13.84 1.13
N LEU A 64 -3.06 -14.22 -0.14
CA LEU A 64 -1.94 -14.27 -1.10
C LEU A 64 -1.93 -13.03 -1.99
N TYR A 65 -0.73 -12.49 -2.22
CA TYR A 65 -0.53 -11.40 -3.17
C TYR A 65 -0.52 -11.95 -4.61
N VAL A 66 -1.03 -11.16 -5.55
CA VAL A 66 -1.03 -11.46 -6.99
C VAL A 66 0.16 -10.85 -7.72
N GLY A 67 0.89 -9.96 -7.07
CA GLY A 67 2.10 -9.36 -7.60
C GLY A 67 2.88 -8.63 -6.52
N LYS A 68 4.11 -8.25 -6.85
CA LYS A 68 4.93 -7.40 -6.00
C LYS A 68 5.79 -6.44 -6.81
N LEU A 69 6.25 -5.38 -6.16
CA LEU A 69 7.21 -4.42 -6.69
C LEU A 69 8.27 -4.14 -5.64
N ASP A 70 9.50 -4.55 -5.92
CA ASP A 70 10.66 -4.28 -5.07
C ASP A 70 11.17 -2.88 -5.39
N ILE A 71 11.18 -1.98 -4.40
CA ILE A 71 11.57 -0.57 -4.53
C ILE A 71 12.93 -0.27 -3.89
N ILE A 72 13.72 -1.31 -3.61
CA ILE A 72 15.03 -1.19 -2.97
C ILE A 72 16.02 -0.36 -3.81
N ASP A 73 15.96 -0.50 -5.13
CA ASP A 73 16.82 0.20 -6.07
C ASP A 73 16.11 1.41 -6.71
N LEU A 74 15.13 2.00 -6.03
CA LEU A 74 14.41 3.18 -6.55
C LEU A 74 15.39 4.29 -6.90
N VAL A 75 15.40 4.69 -8.18
CA VAL A 75 16.29 5.74 -8.69
C VAL A 75 15.75 7.11 -8.32
N CYS A 76 14.47 7.35 -8.63
CA CYS A 76 13.79 8.56 -8.22
C CYS A 76 12.26 8.37 -8.21
N LEU A 77 11.60 9.32 -7.55
CA LEU A 77 10.15 9.46 -7.54
C LEU A 77 9.83 10.79 -8.23
N THR A 78 9.05 10.74 -9.30
CA THR A 78 8.59 11.96 -9.99
C THR A 78 7.12 12.20 -9.69
N ASP A 79 6.81 13.40 -9.20
CA ASP A 79 5.43 13.82 -8.98
C ASP A 79 4.82 14.26 -10.31
N GLN A 80 3.64 13.73 -10.61
CA GLN A 80 2.82 14.27 -11.69
C GLN A 80 1.83 15.21 -11.05
N ASN A 81 2.18 16.51 -11.01
CA ASN A 81 1.29 17.59 -10.60
C ASN A 81 -0.02 17.48 -11.39
N SER A 82 -1.03 16.88 -10.76
CA SER A 82 -2.35 16.77 -11.35
C SER A 82 -3.15 18.01 -10.95
N THR A 83 -3.77 18.67 -11.92
CA THR A 83 -4.71 19.77 -11.68
C THR A 83 -6.00 19.30 -10.99
N GLU A 84 -6.14 17.99 -10.80
CA GLU A 84 -7.29 17.29 -10.25
C GLU A 84 -7.15 17.18 -8.72
N LYS A 85 -7.90 18.03 -8.00
CA LYS A 85 -7.74 18.37 -6.56
C LYS A 85 -7.80 17.22 -5.54
N SER A 86 -7.94 15.96 -5.95
CA SER A 86 -8.20 14.83 -5.05
C SER A 86 -7.27 13.64 -5.25
N CYS A 87 -6.22 13.76 -6.04
CA CYS A 87 -5.42 12.60 -6.42
C CYS A 87 -3.91 12.89 -6.48
N ALA A 88 -3.13 12.10 -5.73
CA ALA A 88 -1.67 12.10 -5.86
C ALA A 88 -1.26 11.05 -6.90
N LYS A 89 -0.53 11.50 -7.92
CA LYS A 89 0.00 10.65 -9.00
C LYS A 89 1.51 10.77 -9.01
N PHE A 90 2.21 9.65 -8.93
CA PHE A 90 3.67 9.62 -8.92
C PHE A 90 4.17 8.48 -9.79
N THR A 91 5.31 8.69 -10.44
CA THR A 91 6.02 7.65 -11.17
C THR A 91 7.23 7.21 -10.36
N LEU A 92 7.30 5.91 -10.09
CA LEU A 92 8.50 5.27 -9.57
C LEU A 92 9.40 4.90 -10.75
N VAL A 93 10.61 5.44 -10.76
CA VAL A 93 11.64 5.09 -11.74
C VAL A 93 12.56 4.07 -11.10
N LEU A 94 12.49 2.82 -11.57
CA LEU A 94 13.36 1.72 -11.15
C LEU A 94 14.33 1.38 -12.29
N PRO A 95 15.46 0.70 -12.01
CA PRO A 95 16.47 0.42 -13.03
C PRO A 95 15.96 -0.42 -14.20
N LYS A 96 14.89 -1.20 -14.00
CA LYS A 96 14.33 -2.15 -14.97
C LYS A 96 12.98 -1.72 -15.54
N GLU A 97 12.25 -0.86 -14.84
CA GLU A 97 10.90 -0.48 -15.23
C GLU A 97 10.49 0.86 -14.62
N GLU A 98 9.52 1.52 -15.26
CA GLU A 98 8.81 2.65 -14.68
C GLU A 98 7.39 2.22 -14.31
N VAL A 99 6.96 2.59 -13.10
CA VAL A 99 5.64 2.26 -12.57
C VAL A 99 4.93 3.51 -12.12
N GLN A 100 3.77 3.77 -12.70
CA GLN A 100 2.88 4.86 -12.32
C GLN A 100 1.96 4.40 -11.20
N LEU A 101 1.89 5.20 -10.15
CA LEU A 101 1.08 4.98 -8.97
C LEU A 101 0.13 6.14 -8.76
N GLN A 102 -1.11 5.81 -8.41
CA GLN A 102 -2.16 6.78 -8.19
C GLN A 102 -2.91 6.47 -6.89
N LEU A 103 -2.91 7.45 -5.98
CA LEU A 103 -3.62 7.43 -4.71
C LEU A 103 -4.83 8.36 -4.78
N SER A 104 -6.02 7.84 -4.53
CA SER A 104 -7.21 8.68 -4.32
C SER A 104 -7.16 9.24 -2.89
N ILE A 105 -6.95 10.55 -2.78
CA ILE A 105 -6.99 11.26 -1.50
C ILE A 105 -8.46 11.57 -1.21
N ASN A 106 -9.17 10.59 -0.64
CA ASN A 106 -10.48 10.88 -0.06
C ASN A 106 -10.25 11.50 1.32
N TRP A 107 -10.61 12.78 1.48
CA TRP A 107 -10.44 13.59 2.70
C TRP A 107 -10.89 12.87 3.98
N TYR A 108 -11.91 12.01 3.89
CA TYR A 108 -12.45 11.23 5.01
C TYR A 108 -11.46 10.22 5.63
N ASN A 109 -10.43 9.76 4.92
CA ASN A 109 -9.46 8.78 5.46
C ASN A 109 -8.22 9.41 6.11
N CYS A 110 -7.92 10.69 5.85
CA CYS A 110 -6.76 11.37 6.46
C CYS A 110 -7.02 11.83 7.90
N ALA A 111 -8.28 11.94 8.32
CA ALA A 111 -8.64 12.32 9.69
C ALA A 111 -8.24 11.29 10.75
N GLY A 112 -7.89 10.05 10.37
CA GLY A 112 -7.44 9.00 11.30
C GLY A 112 -5.94 9.05 11.66
N LEU A 113 -5.14 9.90 10.99
CA LEU A 113 -3.70 10.02 11.22
C LEU A 113 -3.30 11.24 12.08
N VAL A 114 -4.27 12.05 12.52
CA VAL A 114 -4.05 13.15 13.48
C VAL A 114 -4.98 12.97 14.67
N SER A 115 -4.65 12.00 15.52
CA SER A 115 -5.08 12.01 16.92
C SER A 115 -4.02 11.29 17.74
N LYS A 116 -3.13 12.12 18.31
CA LYS A 116 -2.45 11.83 19.57
C LYS A 116 -3.39 12.24 20.70
#